data_AF-A0A2G9HKH7-F1
#
_entry.id   AF-A0A2G9HKH7-F1
#
_cell.length_a   1.000
_cell.length_b   1.000
_cell.length_c   1.000
_cell.angle_alpha   90.00
_cell.angle_beta   90.00
_cell.angle_gamma   90.00
#
_symmetry.space_group_name_H-M   'P 1'
#
loop_
_entity.id
_entity.type
_entity.pdbx_description
1 polymer ?
#
loop_
_entity_poly.entity_id
_entity_poly.type
_entity_poly.pdbx_seq_one_letter_code
_entity_poly.pdbx_strand_id
1 'polypeptide(L)'
;MELLHAVPLILLSCFLLSDDVVTKSSAERSTYIVHMDKSLMPKAFSSHNYWYFSMLKSVKSAVRTLFDGHKTEPKLVLSYDNSFHGLAAVMSKHELVALKK
;
A
#
# COMPACT_ATOMS: atom_id res chain seq x y z
N MET A 1 24.61 -16.49 -46.33
CA MET A 1 24.90 -15.10 -45.89
C MET A 1 23.68 -14.42 -45.28
N GLU A 2 22.45 -14.84 -45.63
CA GLU A 2 21.19 -14.33 -45.06
C GLU A 2 21.02 -14.52 -43.53
N LEU A 3 21.47 -15.65 -42.98
CA LEU A 3 21.30 -15.97 -41.55
C LEU A 3 22.13 -15.06 -40.63
N LEU A 4 23.27 -14.53 -41.10
CA LEU A 4 24.14 -13.68 -40.29
C LEU A 4 23.53 -12.28 -40.07
N HIS A 5 22.72 -11.80 -41.02
CA HIS A 5 21.99 -10.53 -40.94
C HIS A 5 20.69 -10.65 -40.13
N ALA A 6 20.09 -11.85 -40.06
CA ALA A 6 18.89 -12.10 -39.27
C ALA A 6 19.14 -12.03 -37.76
N VAL A 7 20.32 -12.45 -37.29
CA VAL A 7 20.68 -12.43 -35.86
C VAL A 7 20.61 -11.04 -35.22
N PRO A 8 21.25 -9.99 -35.77
CA PRO A 8 21.15 -8.65 -35.19
C PRO A 8 19.73 -8.06 -35.28
N LEU A 9 18.95 -8.41 -36.30
CA LEU A 9 17.54 -8.02 -36.40
C LEU A 9 16.67 -8.68 -35.33
N ILE A 10 16.91 -9.97 -35.04
CA ILE A 10 16.23 -10.70 -33.98
C ILE A 10 16.60 -10.11 -32.62
N LEU A 11 17.89 -9.86 -32.37
CA LEU A 11 18.38 -9.24 -31.14
C LEU A 11 17.76 -7.85 -30.96
N LEU A 12 17.75 -7.02 -32.01
CA LEU A 12 17.13 -5.69 -31.97
C LEU A 12 15.62 -5.78 -31.68
N SER A 13 14.91 -6.76 -32.26
CA SER A 13 13.50 -7.00 -31.93
C SER A 13 13.30 -7.43 -30.47
N CYS A 14 14.18 -8.26 -29.92
CA CYS A 14 14.12 -8.66 -28.51
C CYS A 14 14.36 -7.48 -27.56
N PHE A 15 15.26 -6.55 -27.92
CA PHE A 15 15.48 -5.33 -27.15
C PHE A 15 14.26 -4.40 -27.20
N LEU A 16 13.60 -4.28 -28.35
CA LEU A 16 12.40 -3.45 -28.51
C LEU A 16 11.15 -4.05 -27.85
N LEU A 17 11.13 -5.37 -27.62
CA LEU A 17 10.06 -6.06 -26.87
C LEU A 17 10.28 -6.04 -25.34
N SER A 18 11.41 -5.52 -24.87
CA SER A 18 11.74 -5.47 -23.43
C SER A 18 11.14 -4.26 -22.70
N ASP A 19 10.62 -3.27 -23.42
CA ASP A 19 9.89 -2.14 -22.84
C ASP A 19 8.39 -2.44 -22.85
N ASP A 20 7.92 -3.15 -21.82
CA ASP A 20 6.58 -2.95 -21.25
C ASP A 20 6.36 -3.80 -19.98
N VAL A 21 7.36 -3.86 -19.09
CA VAL A 21 7.04 -3.93 -17.65
C VAL A 21 6.66 -2.51 -17.23
N VAL A 22 5.51 -2.06 -17.77
CA VAL A 22 4.71 -1.02 -17.16
C VAL A 22 4.50 -1.49 -15.74
N THR A 23 5.23 -0.86 -14.84
CA THR A 23 4.93 -0.86 -13.42
C THR A 23 3.47 -0.41 -13.33
N LYS A 24 2.55 -1.37 -13.26
CA LYS A 24 1.14 -1.12 -12.94
C LYS A 24 1.20 -0.18 -11.75
N SER A 25 0.68 1.02 -11.94
CA SER A 25 0.71 2.11 -10.96
C SER A 25 0.10 1.62 -9.65
N SER A 26 0.91 0.95 -8.83
CA SER A 26 0.62 0.71 -7.44
C SER A 26 0.73 2.09 -6.85
N ALA A 27 -0.43 2.73 -6.65
CA ALA A 27 -0.55 4.05 -6.05
C ALA A 27 0.58 4.27 -5.05
N GLU A 28 1.44 5.25 -5.30
CA GLU A 28 2.66 5.53 -4.53
C GLU A 28 2.42 5.27 -3.04
N ARG A 29 3.07 4.22 -2.50
CA ARG A 29 2.91 3.78 -1.11
C ARG A 29 4.10 4.26 -0.31
N SER A 30 3.84 4.80 0.86
CA SER A 30 4.86 5.25 1.79
C SER A 30 4.51 4.83 3.21
N THR A 31 5.50 4.78 4.09
CA THR A 31 5.27 4.56 5.53
C THR A 31 4.81 5.86 6.16
N TYR A 32 3.62 5.84 6.76
CA TYR A 32 3.08 6.95 7.52
C TYR A 32 3.08 6.63 9.00
N ILE A 33 3.42 7.65 9.81
CA ILE A 33 3.29 7.62 11.27
C ILE A 33 1.95 8.29 11.60
N VAL A 34 1.06 7.54 12.26
CA VAL A 34 -0.27 7.99 12.65
C VAL A 34 -0.31 8.12 14.15
N HIS A 35 -0.42 9.36 14.63
CA HIS A 35 -0.65 9.65 16.04
C HIS A 35 -2.12 9.45 16.37
N MET A 36 -2.37 8.74 17.46
CA MET A 36 -3.69 8.39 17.95
C MET A 36 -3.94 9.08 19.28
N ASP A 37 -5.14 9.60 19.47
CA ASP A 37 -5.59 10.08 20.76
C ASP A 37 -6.17 8.92 21.58
N LYS A 38 -5.45 8.50 22.62
CA LYS A 38 -5.84 7.39 23.49
C LYS A 38 -7.17 7.62 24.21
N SER A 39 -7.56 8.87 24.46
CA SER A 39 -8.83 9.19 25.12
C SER A 39 -10.05 8.80 24.28
N LEU A 40 -9.86 8.64 22.96
CA LEU A 40 -10.91 8.27 22.01
C LEU A 40 -11.07 6.76 21.83
N MET A 41 -10.28 5.92 22.52
CA MET A 41 -10.39 4.47 22.40
C MET A 41 -11.80 3.99 22.81
N PRO A 42 -12.56 3.33 21.91
CA PRO A 42 -13.88 2.82 22.26
C PRO A 42 -13.79 1.74 23.34
N LYS A 43 -14.73 1.77 24.29
CA LYS A 43 -14.81 0.79 25.41
C LYS A 43 -14.94 -0.67 24.95
N ALA A 44 -15.33 -0.90 23.70
CA ALA A 44 -15.42 -2.23 23.10
C ALA A 44 -14.05 -2.89 22.86
N PHE A 45 -12.95 -2.13 22.84
CA PHE A 45 -11.61 -2.67 22.64
C PHE A 45 -10.89 -2.89 23.97
N SER A 46 -10.33 -4.08 24.15
CA SER A 46 -9.54 -4.46 25.34
C SER A 46 -8.08 -4.00 25.27
N SER A 47 -7.59 -3.66 24.08
CA SER A 47 -6.21 -3.19 23.86
C SER A 47 -6.11 -2.24 22.67
N HIS A 48 -5.19 -1.28 22.77
CA HIS A 48 -4.85 -0.34 21.70
C HIS A 48 -4.47 -1.06 20.40
N ASN A 49 -3.78 -2.19 20.48
CA ASN A 49 -3.38 -2.96 19.30
C ASN A 49 -4.61 -3.47 18.52
N TYR A 50 -5.63 -3.95 19.22
CA TYR A 50 -6.88 -4.38 18.58
C TYR A 50 -7.64 -3.21 17.98
N TRP A 51 -7.69 -2.08 18.68
CA TRP A 51 -8.33 -0.86 18.16
C TRP A 51 -7.63 -0.37 16.89
N TYR A 52 -6.30 -0.24 16.91
CA TYR A 52 -5.49 0.21 15.78
C TYR A 52 -5.60 -0.72 14.57
N PHE A 53 -5.55 -2.03 14.81
CA PHE A 53 -5.71 -3.03 13.77
C PHE A 53 -7.12 -2.99 13.16
N SER A 54 -8.15 -2.74 13.98
CA SER A 54 -9.53 -2.58 13.50
C SER A 54 -9.68 -1.35 12.59
N MET A 55 -9.03 -0.23 12.90
CA MET A 55 -9.06 0.95 12.03
C MET A 55 -8.39 0.68 10.67
N LEU A 56 -7.24 0.02 10.67
CA LEU A 56 -6.55 -0.37 9.42
C LEU A 56 -7.42 -1.30 8.56
N LYS A 57 -8.13 -2.25 9.19
CA LYS A 57 -9.11 -3.10 8.50
C LYS A 57 -10.28 -2.30 7.92
N SER A 58 -10.77 -1.29 8.64
CA SER A 58 -11.83 -0.41 8.16
C SER A 58 -11.40 0.38 6.91
N VAL A 59 -10.19 0.94 6.93
CA VAL A 59 -9.61 1.65 5.76
C VAL A 59 -9.50 0.72 4.56
N LYS A 60 -9.00 -0.50 4.75
CA LYS A 60 -8.96 -1.54 3.71
C LYS A 60 -10.34 -1.77 3.10
N SER A 61 -11.38 -1.87 3.92
CA SER A 61 -12.75 -2.06 3.44
C SER A 61 -13.25 -0.84 2.66
N ALA A 62 -13.05 0.37 3.18
CA ALA A 62 -13.52 1.61 2.56
C ALA A 62 -12.87 1.88 1.19
N VAL A 63 -11.60 1.49 1.03
CA VAL A 63 -10.87 1.67 -0.23
C VAL A 63 -11.26 0.61 -1.26
N ARG A 64 -11.52 -0.65 -0.84
CA ARG A 64 -12.04 -1.72 -1.73
C ARG A 64 -13.40 -1.37 -2.31
N THR A 65 -14.26 -0.67 -1.56
CA THR A 65 -15.56 -0.21 -2.05
C THR A 65 -15.46 0.97 -3.02
N LEU A 66 -14.41 1.79 -2.92
CA LEU A 66 -14.26 3.02 -3.71
C LEU A 66 -13.49 2.79 -5.02
N PHE A 67 -12.62 1.78 -5.07
CA PHE A 67 -11.82 1.47 -6.24
C PHE A 67 -11.93 -0.01 -6.59
N ASP A 68 -12.58 -0.28 -7.72
CA ASP A 68 -12.68 -1.62 -8.29
C ASP A 68 -11.29 -2.11 -8.72
N GLY A 69 -10.88 -3.27 -8.22
CA GLY A 69 -9.60 -3.89 -8.57
C GLY A 69 -8.53 -3.82 -7.50
N HIS A 70 -8.10 -5.01 -7.10
CA HIS A 70 -6.89 -5.41 -6.35
C HIS A 70 -5.82 -4.31 -6.10
N LYS A 71 -6.11 -3.37 -5.19
CA LYS A 71 -5.11 -2.46 -4.64
C LYS A 71 -4.40 -3.12 -3.46
N THR A 72 -3.09 -3.00 -3.43
CA THR A 72 -2.21 -3.42 -2.33
C THR A 72 -2.77 -2.90 -1.00
N GLU A 73 -2.83 -3.75 0.02
CA GLU A 73 -3.52 -3.42 1.28
C GLU A 73 -2.63 -2.59 2.23
N PRO A 74 -3.23 -1.76 3.11
CA PRO A 74 -2.52 -1.16 4.24
C PRO A 74 -1.78 -2.24 5.03
N LYS A 75 -0.47 -2.07 5.23
CA LYS A 75 0.36 -2.99 6.02
C LYS A 75 0.84 -2.29 7.29
N LEU A 76 0.45 -2.82 8.45
CA LEU A 76 1.01 -2.40 9.73
C LEU A 76 2.50 -2.75 9.77
N VAL A 77 3.33 -1.75 10.07
CA VAL A 77 4.78 -1.92 10.31
C VAL A 77 5.00 -2.16 11.80
N LEU A 78 4.46 -1.28 12.64
CA LEU A 78 4.51 -1.40 14.09
C LEU A 78 3.42 -0.56 14.75
N SER A 79 3.07 -0.89 15.99
CA SER A 79 2.28 -0.04 16.89
C SER A 79 3.15 0.38 18.08
N TYR A 80 2.85 1.55 18.64
CA TYR A 80 3.52 2.07 19.83
C TYR A 80 2.49 2.72 20.76
N ASP A 81 2.62 2.48 22.07
CA ASP A 81 1.64 2.91 23.07
C ASP A 81 2.25 3.40 24.38
N ASN A 82 3.55 3.72 24.38
CA ASN A 82 4.28 4.21 25.55
C ASN A 82 4.08 5.74 25.73
N SER A 83 5.11 6.57 25.49
CA SER A 83 5.00 8.04 25.62
C SER A 83 4.09 8.70 24.59
N PHE A 84 3.93 8.06 23.43
CA PHE A 84 2.99 8.44 22.39
C PHE A 84 2.14 7.22 22.03
N HIS A 85 0.95 7.48 21.50
CA HIS A 85 0.02 6.46 21.09
C HIS A 85 -0.12 6.53 19.57
N GLY A 86 0.08 5.42 18.89
CA GLY A 86 -0.02 5.41 17.43
C GLY A 86 0.48 4.15 16.75
N LEU A 87 0.59 4.26 15.44
CA LEU A 87 1.07 3.19 14.57
C LEU A 87 1.85 3.73 13.38
N ALA A 88 2.73 2.90 12.84
CA ALA A 88 3.32 3.12 11.52
C ALA A 88 2.75 2.10 10.54
N ALA A 89 2.28 2.55 9.38
CA ALA A 89 1.74 1.67 8.35
C ALA A 89 2.14 2.13 6.95
N VAL A 90 2.38 1.15 6.07
CA VAL A 90 2.58 1.39 4.64
C VAL A 90 1.20 1.59 4.02
N MET A 91 0.94 2.80 3.55
CA MET A 91 -0.34 3.21 2.99
C MET A 91 -0.16 4.01 1.70
N SER A 92 -1.20 4.07 0.90
CA SER A 92 -1.34 5.04 -0.18
C SER A 92 -1.91 6.37 0.35
N LYS A 93 -1.82 7.44 -0.45
CA LYS A 93 -2.46 8.73 -0.10
C LYS A 93 -3.99 8.61 0.08
N HIS A 94 -4.66 7.76 -0.69
CA HIS A 94 -6.12 7.57 -0.58
C HIS A 94 -6.52 6.81 0.69
N GLU A 95 -5.73 5.82 1.11
CA GLU A 95 -5.91 5.11 2.38
C GLU A 95 -5.68 6.05 3.56
N LEU A 96 -4.66 6.91 3.50
CA LEU A 96 -4.40 7.91 4.52
C LEU A 96 -5.58 8.90 4.68
N VAL A 97 -6.17 9.34 3.57
CA VAL A 97 -7.37 10.21 3.62
C VAL A 97 -8.55 9.47 4.22
N ALA A 98 -8.76 8.21 3.89
CA ALA A 98 -9.83 7.40 4.48
C ALA A 98 -9.66 7.17 6.00
N LEU A 99 -8.42 7.21 6.50
CA LEU A 99 -8.10 7.06 7.92
C LEU A 99 -8.40 8.32 8.75
N LYS A 100 -8.36 9.52 8.14
CA LYS A 100 -8.53 10.82 8.84
C LYS A 100 -9.98 11.17 9.21
N LYS A 101 -10.93 10.24 9.08
CA LYS A 101 -12.34 10.46 9.43
C LYS A 101 -12.55 10.44 10.94
#